data_AF-A0A6A6NB81-F1
#
_entry.id   AF-A0A6A6NB81-F1
#
_cell.length_a   1.000
_cell.length_b   1.000
_cell.length_c   1.000
_cell.angle_alpha   90.00
_cell.angle_beta   90.00
_cell.angle_gamma   90.00
#
_symmetry.space_group_name_H-M   'P 1'
#
loop_
_entity.id
_entity.type
_entity.pdbx_description
1 polymer ?
#
loop_
_entity_poly.entity_id
_entity_poly.type
_entity_poly.pdbx_seq_one_letter_code
_entity_poly.pdbx_strand_id
1 'polypeptide(L)'
;MLSIGGGAGSYYLASTEDARQVATYLWNNFLGGQSSSRPLGPAVLDGIDFDIEGGTNQHWDDLARFLSAYSKKDGLFDYVWVQFYNNPPCQYSSGSIANLEDAWRQWTSSIPAKKIFLGLPAAPAAAGSGFIPATDLTSKVLPAIKGSAKYGGVMLWSKYYDDQTGYSRPSRALSKYLLHSFV
;
A
#
# COMPACT_ATOMS: atom_id res chain seq x y z
N MET A 1 7.38 -7.22 -3.35
CA MET A 1 7.95 -5.93 -2.92
C MET A 1 8.46 -6.06 -1.49
N LEU A 2 9.44 -5.26 -1.10
CA LEU A 2 9.79 -5.05 0.31
C LEU A 2 9.07 -3.80 0.81
N SER A 3 8.33 -3.89 1.92
CA SER A 3 7.74 -2.72 2.55
C SER A 3 8.69 -2.11 3.58
N ILE A 4 8.77 -0.78 3.60
CA ILE A 4 9.51 -0.01 4.59
C ILE A 4 8.54 0.82 5.43
N GLY A 5 8.82 0.91 6.74
CA GLY A 5 7.99 1.64 7.69
C GLY A 5 7.10 0.70 8.53
N GLY A 6 5.80 0.97 8.54
CA GLY A 6 4.76 0.33 9.33
C GLY A 6 4.34 1.12 10.57
N GLY A 7 3.25 0.69 11.19
CA GLY A 7 2.72 1.29 12.41
C GLY A 7 3.60 1.19 13.66
N ALA A 8 4.75 0.53 13.60
CA ALA A 8 5.70 0.40 14.70
C ALA A 8 7.16 0.57 14.23
N GLY A 9 8.02 1.11 15.11
CA GLY A 9 9.45 1.32 14.86
C GLY A 9 9.88 2.77 15.04
N SER A 10 11.20 3.00 15.00
CA SER A 10 11.81 4.33 15.11
C SER A 10 12.54 4.71 13.82
N TYR A 11 11.85 4.54 12.68
CA TYR A 11 12.39 4.89 11.37
C TYR A 11 12.20 6.38 11.07
N TYR A 12 13.19 6.97 10.41
CA TYR A 12 13.14 8.34 9.90
C TYR A 12 14.27 8.51 8.87
N LEU A 13 14.21 9.62 8.12
CA LEU A 13 15.31 10.09 7.27
C LEU A 13 15.80 11.41 7.85
N ALA A 14 17.10 11.49 8.15
CA ALA A 14 17.72 12.64 8.80
C ALA A 14 18.10 13.76 7.82
N SER A 15 18.31 13.42 6.55
CA SER A 15 18.73 14.35 5.49
C SER A 15 18.51 13.75 4.09
N THR A 16 18.66 14.57 3.05
CA THR A 16 18.72 14.08 1.66
C THR A 16 19.88 13.10 1.42
N GLU A 17 21.01 13.27 2.10
CA GLU A 17 22.13 12.33 1.98
C GLU A 17 21.80 10.99 2.62
N ASP A 18 21.13 11.00 3.77
CA ASP A 18 20.63 9.80 4.43
C ASP A 18 19.64 9.04 3.52
N ALA A 19 18.71 9.77 2.87
CA ALA A 19 17.82 9.19 1.87
C ALA A 19 18.57 8.54 0.70
N ARG A 20 19.69 9.13 0.23
CA ARG A 20 20.54 8.52 -0.81
C ARG A 20 21.23 7.25 -0.32
N GLN A 21 21.73 7.25 0.91
CA GLN A 21 22.37 6.08 1.51
C GLN A 21 21.37 4.94 1.68
N VAL A 22 20.17 5.22 2.16
CA VAL A 22 19.07 4.24 2.25
C VAL A 22 18.69 3.72 0.86
N ALA A 23 18.55 4.58 -0.16
CA ALA A 23 18.28 4.14 -1.53
C ALA A 23 19.36 3.19 -2.06
N THR A 24 20.63 3.52 -1.83
CA THR A 24 21.78 2.70 -2.23
C THR A 24 21.77 1.35 -1.51
N TYR A 25 21.48 1.36 -0.21
CA TYR A 25 21.35 0.15 0.59
C TYR A 25 20.22 -0.76 0.06
N LEU A 26 19.04 -0.21 -0.19
CA LEU A 26 17.89 -0.94 -0.73
C LEU A 26 18.21 -1.54 -2.10
N TRP A 27 18.86 -0.75 -2.97
CA TRP A 27 19.28 -1.20 -4.29
C TRP A 27 20.22 -2.42 -4.22
N ASN A 28 21.26 -2.32 -3.39
CA ASN A 28 22.30 -3.34 -3.29
C ASN A 28 21.88 -4.61 -2.57
N ASN A 29 20.94 -4.52 -1.61
CA ASN A 29 20.58 -5.65 -0.75
C ASN A 29 19.28 -6.34 -1.16
N PHE A 30 18.38 -5.65 -1.86
CA PHE A 30 17.04 -6.18 -2.19
C PHE A 30 16.68 -6.08 -3.67
N LEU A 31 17.26 -5.14 -4.42
CA LEU A 31 16.99 -4.95 -5.84
C LEU A 31 18.18 -5.42 -6.68
N GLY A 32 18.43 -4.77 -7.83
CA GLY A 32 19.38 -5.21 -8.86
C GLY A 32 20.85 -4.90 -8.59
N GLY A 33 21.19 -4.31 -7.44
CA GLY A 33 22.58 -4.11 -7.04
C GLY A 33 23.21 -5.37 -6.45
N GLN A 34 24.43 -5.21 -5.92
CA GLN A 34 25.20 -6.33 -5.36
C GLN A 34 25.59 -6.06 -3.91
N SER A 35 25.52 -7.11 -3.10
CA SER A 35 25.94 -7.13 -1.69
C SER A 35 26.35 -8.56 -1.33
N SER A 36 27.39 -8.71 -0.51
CA SER A 36 27.83 -10.01 -0.01
C SER A 36 26.92 -10.58 1.07
N SER A 37 26.01 -9.76 1.63
CA SER A 37 25.17 -10.12 2.77
C SER A 37 23.72 -9.67 2.56
N ARG A 38 23.08 -10.16 1.49
CA ARG A 38 21.68 -9.85 1.19
C ARG A 38 20.74 -10.51 2.21
N PRO A 39 19.88 -9.76 2.94
CA PRO A 39 19.06 -10.31 4.02
C PRO A 39 18.07 -11.38 3.58
N LEU A 40 17.49 -11.24 2.38
CA LEU A 40 16.55 -12.21 1.80
C LEU A 40 17.23 -13.15 0.80
N GLY A 41 18.55 -13.31 0.93
CA GLY A 41 19.36 -14.11 0.03
C GLY A 41 19.49 -13.48 -1.38
N PRO A 42 19.76 -14.29 -2.41
CA PRO A 42 20.07 -13.80 -3.76
C PRO A 42 18.85 -13.27 -4.53
N ALA A 43 17.65 -13.32 -3.96
CA ALA A 43 16.44 -12.86 -4.61
C ALA A 43 16.53 -11.37 -4.97
N VAL A 44 16.06 -11.02 -6.17
CA VAL A 44 15.87 -9.65 -6.62
C VAL A 44 14.39 -9.34 -6.55
N LEU A 45 14.00 -8.39 -5.71
CA LEU A 45 12.61 -8.00 -5.53
C LEU A 45 12.15 -7.04 -6.63
N ASP A 46 10.84 -7.04 -6.90
CA ASP A 46 10.24 -6.21 -7.95
C ASP A 46 10.15 -4.72 -7.61
N GLY A 47 10.31 -4.34 -6.33
CA GLY A 47 10.20 -2.96 -5.89
C GLY A 47 10.10 -2.78 -4.38
N ILE A 48 9.99 -1.52 -3.99
CA ILE A 48 9.86 -1.05 -2.60
C ILE A 48 8.47 -0.47 -2.40
N ASP A 49 7.83 -0.82 -1.29
CA ASP A 49 6.57 -0.28 -0.80
C ASP A 49 6.84 0.70 0.35
N PHE A 50 6.18 1.85 0.33
CA PHE A 50 6.36 2.92 1.31
C PHE A 50 5.13 2.96 2.23
N ASP A 51 5.22 2.28 3.38
CA ASP A 51 4.20 2.30 4.42
C ASP A 51 4.64 3.24 5.57
N ILE A 52 4.76 4.53 5.27
CA ILE A 52 5.31 5.51 6.20
C ILE A 52 4.18 6.08 7.08
N GLU A 53 4.12 5.61 8.33
CA GLU A 53 3.07 5.96 9.31
C GLU A 53 3.59 6.84 10.47
N GLY A 54 4.90 7.07 10.55
CA GLY A 54 5.52 7.85 11.63
C GLY A 54 6.88 8.46 11.26
N GLY A 55 7.57 8.99 12.27
CA GLY A 55 8.88 9.63 12.09
C GLY A 55 8.79 11.05 11.55
N THR A 56 9.62 11.37 10.54
CA THR A 56 9.67 12.70 9.90
C THR A 56 8.78 12.75 8.66
N ASN A 57 8.36 13.95 8.27
CA ASN A 57 7.67 14.21 7.00
C ASN A 57 8.61 14.68 5.88
N GLN A 58 9.93 14.50 6.05
CA GLN A 58 10.97 15.03 5.17
C GLN A 58 11.71 13.88 4.46
N HIS A 59 12.23 14.17 3.27
CA HIS A 59 13.16 13.33 2.49
C HIS A 59 12.61 12.01 1.92
N TRP A 60 11.36 11.64 2.18
CA TRP A 60 10.74 10.47 1.52
C TRP A 60 10.62 10.64 0.01
N ASP A 61 10.42 11.88 -0.45
CA ASP A 61 10.45 12.24 -1.86
C ASP A 61 11.86 12.11 -2.47
N ASP A 62 12.90 12.50 -1.73
CA ASP A 62 14.28 12.26 -2.13
C ASP A 62 14.59 10.77 -2.26
N LEU A 63 14.17 9.95 -1.28
CA LEU A 63 14.33 8.50 -1.32
C LEU A 63 13.63 7.90 -2.56
N ALA A 64 12.39 8.32 -2.84
CA ALA A 64 11.66 7.88 -4.03
C ALA A 64 12.38 8.27 -5.34
N ARG A 65 12.93 9.50 -5.42
CA ARG A 65 13.71 9.95 -6.60
C ARG A 65 14.97 9.11 -6.79
N PHE A 66 15.73 8.84 -5.73
CA PHE A 66 16.96 8.04 -5.83
C PHE A 66 16.67 6.59 -6.21
N LEU A 67 15.62 5.97 -5.68
CA LEU A 67 15.18 4.63 -6.09
C LEU A 67 14.73 4.61 -7.55
N SER A 68 13.94 5.60 -7.97
CA SER A 68 13.48 5.71 -9.36
C SER A 68 14.65 5.83 -10.35
N ALA A 69 15.70 6.58 -9.99
CA ALA A 69 16.91 6.75 -10.80
C ALA A 69 17.63 5.43 -11.14
N TYR A 70 17.57 4.42 -10.27
CA TYR A 70 18.11 3.08 -10.57
C TYR A 70 17.27 2.31 -11.61
N SER A 71 15.97 2.57 -11.65
CA SER A 71 15.01 1.80 -12.47
C SER A 71 14.75 2.38 -13.87
N LYS A 72 15.24 3.60 -14.15
CA LYS A 72 14.96 4.37 -15.39
C LYS A 72 13.47 4.40 -15.77
N LYS A 73 12.57 4.33 -14.79
CA LYS A 73 11.12 4.38 -15.00
C LYS A 73 10.63 5.82 -14.98
N ASP A 74 9.62 6.10 -15.79
CA ASP A 74 8.86 7.35 -15.71
C ASP A 74 7.91 7.31 -14.51
N GLY A 75 7.97 8.35 -13.67
CA GLY A 75 7.16 8.48 -12.46
C GLY A 75 7.80 7.87 -11.21
N LEU A 76 7.27 8.25 -10.04
CA LEU A 76 7.79 7.81 -8.73
C LEU A 76 7.04 6.60 -8.16
N PHE A 77 5.72 6.52 -8.37
CA PHE A 77 4.88 5.46 -7.82
C PHE A 77 4.07 4.78 -8.94
N ASP A 78 4.34 3.49 -9.15
CA ASP A 78 3.55 2.65 -10.08
C ASP A 78 2.15 2.38 -9.50
N TYR A 79 2.10 2.00 -8.21
CA TYR A 79 0.91 1.57 -7.51
C TYR A 79 0.78 2.30 -6.17
N VAL A 80 -0.46 2.63 -5.80
CA VAL A 80 -0.78 3.25 -4.49
C VAL A 80 -1.96 2.49 -3.88
N TRP A 81 -1.75 1.83 -2.74
CA TRP A 81 -2.83 1.25 -1.93
C TRP A 81 -3.17 2.17 -0.77
N VAL A 82 -4.27 2.90 -0.90
CA VAL A 82 -4.71 3.83 0.13
C VAL A 82 -5.39 3.06 1.26
N GLN A 83 -4.95 3.27 2.51
CA GLN A 83 -5.55 2.64 3.68
C GLN A 83 -6.89 3.33 4.02
N PHE A 84 -8.02 2.68 3.75
CA PHE A 84 -9.37 3.18 4.04
C PHE A 84 -9.91 2.65 5.37
N TYR A 85 -9.06 2.62 6.39
CA TYR A 85 -9.36 2.17 7.75
C TYR A 85 -8.57 2.97 8.78
N ASN A 86 -8.94 2.86 10.06
CA ASN A 86 -8.41 3.68 11.16
C ASN A 86 -8.57 5.21 10.98
N ASN A 87 -9.39 5.66 10.02
CA ASN A 87 -9.56 7.05 9.64
C ASN A 87 -11.03 7.37 9.33
N PRO A 88 -11.86 7.71 10.35
CA PRO A 88 -13.30 7.97 10.20
C PRO A 88 -13.71 8.90 9.03
N PRO A 89 -12.97 9.99 8.71
CA PRO A 89 -13.35 10.89 7.63
C PRO A 89 -13.31 10.29 6.22
N CYS A 90 -12.58 9.19 6.02
CA CYS A 90 -12.40 8.59 4.70
C CYS A 90 -12.71 7.09 4.66
N GLN A 91 -13.14 6.46 5.75
CA GLN A 91 -13.43 5.02 5.77
C GLN A 91 -14.92 4.69 5.67
N TYR A 92 -15.20 3.41 5.50
CA TYR A 92 -16.55 2.84 5.65
C TYR A 92 -17.05 2.97 7.09
N SER A 93 -18.31 3.42 7.26
CA SER A 93 -18.91 3.60 8.58
C SER A 93 -20.37 3.17 8.58
N SER A 94 -20.72 2.19 9.42
CA SER A 94 -22.10 1.83 9.79
C SER A 94 -23.08 1.68 8.60
N GLY A 95 -22.71 0.97 7.54
CA GLY A 95 -23.59 0.80 6.37
C GLY A 95 -23.35 1.78 5.22
N SER A 96 -22.65 2.89 5.48
CA SER A 96 -22.44 3.99 4.55
C SER A 96 -21.08 3.95 3.88
N ILE A 97 -21.08 4.20 2.56
CA ILE A 97 -19.86 4.30 1.73
C ILE A 97 -19.48 5.74 1.39
N ALA A 98 -20.27 6.74 1.78
CA ALA A 98 -20.13 8.12 1.28
C ALA A 98 -18.72 8.71 1.49
N ASN A 99 -18.21 8.66 2.73
CA ASN A 99 -16.87 9.14 3.08
C ASN A 99 -15.76 8.44 2.28
N LEU A 100 -15.88 7.12 2.12
CA LEU A 100 -14.94 6.31 1.35
C LEU A 100 -14.99 6.67 -0.13
N GLU A 101 -16.18 6.86 -0.68
CA GLU A 101 -16.38 7.18 -2.08
C GLU A 101 -15.85 8.58 -2.43
N ASP A 102 -16.08 9.56 -1.55
CA ASP A 102 -15.53 10.92 -1.68
C ASP A 102 -14.00 10.91 -1.64
N ALA A 103 -13.42 10.22 -0.66
CA ALA A 103 -11.97 10.08 -0.57
C ALA A 103 -11.40 9.33 -1.78
N TRP A 104 -12.06 8.27 -2.26
CA TRP A 104 -11.65 7.54 -3.47
C TRP A 104 -11.61 8.44 -4.70
N ARG A 105 -12.61 9.31 -4.88
CA ARG A 105 -12.62 10.30 -5.96
C ARG A 105 -11.42 11.24 -5.87
N GLN A 106 -11.13 11.76 -4.68
CA GLN A 106 -9.99 12.66 -4.46
C GLN A 106 -8.66 12.00 -4.79
N TRP A 107 -8.42 10.78 -4.31
CA TRP A 107 -7.18 10.04 -4.58
C TRP A 107 -7.01 9.75 -6.07
N THR A 108 -8.09 9.33 -6.74
CA THR A 108 -8.04 9.00 -8.18
C THR A 108 -7.90 10.23 -9.07
N SER A 109 -8.38 11.41 -8.67
CA SER A 109 -8.17 12.64 -9.44
C SER A 109 -6.77 13.24 -9.25
N SER A 110 -6.21 13.17 -8.04
CA SER A 110 -5.09 14.05 -7.65
C SER A 110 -3.72 13.41 -7.75
N ILE A 111 -3.62 12.08 -7.67
CA ILE A 111 -2.31 11.41 -7.58
C ILE A 111 -1.83 10.87 -8.94
N PRO A 112 -0.60 11.18 -9.37
CA PRO A 112 0.01 10.62 -10.57
C PRO A 112 0.54 9.20 -10.31
N ALA A 113 -0.36 8.22 -10.27
CA ALA A 113 -0.04 6.80 -10.19
C ALA A 113 -0.74 6.01 -11.31
N LYS A 114 -0.16 4.87 -11.72
CA LYS A 114 -0.75 4.03 -12.79
C LYS A 114 -2.03 3.38 -12.31
N LYS A 115 -2.02 2.83 -11.10
CA LYS A 115 -3.20 2.24 -10.46
C LYS A 115 -3.28 2.57 -8.97
N ILE A 116 -4.52 2.70 -8.50
CA ILE A 116 -4.87 2.93 -7.10
C ILE A 116 -5.68 1.74 -6.61
N PHE A 117 -5.35 1.24 -5.43
CA PHE A 117 -5.96 0.08 -4.79
C PHE A 117 -6.70 0.53 -3.53
N LEU A 118 -7.83 -0.12 -3.27
CA LEU A 118 -8.61 0.06 -2.04
C LEU A 118 -7.98 -0.80 -0.92
N GLY A 119 -7.27 -0.19 0.03
CA GLY A 119 -6.70 -0.88 1.19
C GLY A 119 -7.71 -1.08 2.30
N LEU A 120 -7.93 -2.34 2.72
CA LEU A 120 -8.93 -2.73 3.71
C LEU A 120 -8.35 -3.70 4.76
N PRO A 121 -8.89 -3.71 5.98
CA PRO A 121 -8.61 -4.76 6.94
C PRO A 121 -9.34 -6.05 6.54
N ALA A 122 -8.64 -7.18 6.60
CA ALA A 122 -9.18 -8.51 6.27
C ALA A 122 -10.06 -9.10 7.38
N ALA A 123 -10.11 -8.47 8.55
CA ALA A 123 -10.96 -8.87 9.67
C ALA A 123 -11.32 -7.65 10.53
N PRO A 124 -12.43 -7.68 11.29
CA PRO A 124 -12.74 -6.65 12.27
C PRO A 124 -11.62 -6.41 13.30
N ALA A 125 -10.88 -7.46 13.67
CA ALA A 125 -9.77 -7.38 14.61
C ALA A 125 -8.46 -6.85 14.00
N ALA A 126 -8.38 -6.70 12.68
CA ALA A 126 -7.15 -6.29 11.99
C ALA A 126 -6.90 -4.77 12.05
N ALA A 127 -7.90 -3.98 12.41
CA ALA A 127 -7.83 -2.53 12.53
C ALA A 127 -8.79 -2.05 13.63
N GLY A 128 -8.54 -0.86 14.19
CA GLY A 128 -9.43 -0.26 15.19
C GLY A 128 -10.78 0.19 14.62
N SER A 129 -10.86 0.47 13.32
CA SER A 129 -12.13 0.79 12.63
C SER A 129 -12.00 0.66 11.11
N GLY A 130 -13.12 0.75 10.38
CA GLY A 130 -13.14 0.78 8.90
C GLY A 130 -13.30 -0.59 8.22
N PHE A 131 -13.53 -1.67 8.97
CA PHE A 131 -13.84 -2.98 8.38
C PHE A 131 -15.15 -2.96 7.59
N ILE A 132 -15.11 -3.54 6.39
CA ILE A 132 -16.25 -3.65 5.49
C ILE A 132 -16.67 -5.12 5.40
N PRO A 133 -17.92 -5.49 5.69
CA PRO A 133 -18.40 -6.84 5.41
C PRO A 133 -18.28 -7.19 3.92
N ALA A 134 -17.93 -8.43 3.58
CA ALA A 134 -17.74 -8.84 2.18
C ALA A 134 -19.01 -8.61 1.31
N THR A 135 -20.19 -8.70 1.92
CA THR A 135 -21.48 -8.39 1.28
C THR A 135 -21.58 -6.92 0.88
N ASP A 136 -21.22 -5.99 1.77
CA ASP A 136 -21.22 -4.55 1.47
C ASP A 136 -20.10 -4.17 0.50
N LEU A 137 -18.92 -4.79 0.62
CA LEU A 137 -17.82 -4.59 -0.31
C LEU A 137 -18.26 -4.92 -1.75
N THR A 138 -18.90 -6.08 -1.94
CA THR A 138 -19.30 -6.56 -3.27
C THR A 138 -20.55 -5.88 -3.82
N SER A 139 -21.52 -5.55 -2.97
CA SER A 139 -22.80 -4.98 -3.41
C SER A 139 -22.84 -3.45 -3.46
N LYS A 140 -21.99 -2.75 -2.71
CA LYS A 140 -22.01 -1.28 -2.59
C LYS A 140 -20.70 -0.65 -3.04
N VAL A 141 -19.58 -1.04 -2.42
CA VAL A 141 -18.29 -0.35 -2.59
C VAL A 141 -17.69 -0.59 -3.99
N LEU A 142 -17.53 -1.86 -4.39
CA LEU A 142 -16.92 -2.20 -5.67
C LEU A 142 -17.69 -1.62 -6.87
N PRO A 143 -19.03 -1.66 -6.92
CA PRO A 143 -19.78 -0.97 -7.98
C PRO A 143 -19.49 0.54 -8.06
N ALA A 144 -19.32 1.22 -6.93
CA ALA A 144 -19.06 2.66 -6.89
C ALA A 144 -17.66 3.04 -7.40
N ILE A 145 -16.64 2.23 -7.10
CA ILE A 145 -15.23 2.61 -7.36
C ILE A 145 -14.64 2.04 -8.65
N LYS A 146 -15.15 0.90 -9.15
CA LYS A 146 -14.57 0.17 -10.28
C LYS A 146 -14.70 0.88 -11.62
N GLY A 147 -15.56 1.90 -11.73
CA GLY A 147 -15.68 2.73 -12.93
C GLY A 147 -14.46 3.62 -13.19
N SER A 148 -13.59 3.84 -12.20
CA SER A 148 -12.38 4.63 -12.37
C SER A 148 -11.33 3.90 -13.22
N ALA A 149 -10.78 4.57 -14.24
CA ALA A 149 -9.67 4.02 -15.04
C ALA A 149 -8.41 3.71 -14.20
N LYS A 150 -8.26 4.37 -13.05
CA LYS A 150 -7.16 4.12 -12.10
C LYS A 150 -7.44 2.97 -11.13
N TYR A 151 -8.64 2.38 -11.11
CA TYR A 151 -8.90 1.22 -10.24
C TYR A 151 -7.93 0.07 -10.55
N GLY A 152 -7.16 -0.33 -9.54
CA GLY A 152 -6.16 -1.39 -9.58
C GLY A 152 -6.59 -2.66 -8.88
N GLY A 153 -7.45 -2.58 -7.87
CA GLY A 153 -7.75 -3.73 -7.02
C GLY A 153 -8.07 -3.39 -5.58
N VAL A 154 -7.88 -4.40 -4.72
CA VAL A 154 -8.05 -4.32 -3.27
C VAL A 154 -6.77 -4.84 -2.60
N MET A 155 -6.23 -4.06 -1.67
CA MET A 155 -5.14 -4.48 -0.79
C MET A 155 -5.74 -4.92 0.54
N LEU A 156 -5.27 -6.03 1.11
CA LEU A 156 -5.74 -6.54 2.39
C LEU A 156 -4.64 -6.51 3.46
N TRP A 157 -4.97 -5.90 4.59
CA TRP A 157 -4.23 -5.99 5.83
C TRP A 157 -4.90 -7.02 6.77
N SER A 158 -4.32 -8.18 7.05
CA SER A 158 -3.10 -8.76 6.47
C SER A 158 -3.36 -10.23 6.12
N LYS A 159 -2.37 -10.91 5.54
CA LYS A 159 -2.46 -12.34 5.20
C LYS A 159 -2.90 -13.21 6.38
N TYR A 160 -2.40 -12.90 7.59
CA TYR A 160 -2.74 -13.63 8.81
C TYR A 160 -4.24 -13.59 9.10
N TYR A 161 -4.85 -12.41 9.04
CA TYR A 161 -6.29 -12.24 9.29
C TYR A 161 -7.13 -12.82 8.15
N ASP A 162 -6.68 -12.69 6.90
CA ASP A 162 -7.36 -13.27 5.74
C ASP A 162 -7.39 -14.81 5.79
N ASP A 163 -6.32 -15.45 6.26
CA ASP A 163 -6.30 -16.91 6.43
C ASP A 163 -7.33 -17.40 7.45
N GLN A 164 -7.59 -16.62 8.48
CA GLN A 164 -8.55 -16.96 9.54
C GLN A 164 -9.99 -16.73 9.13
N THR A 165 -10.28 -15.60 8.50
CA THR A 165 -11.65 -15.20 8.15
C THR A 165 -12.06 -15.66 6.75
N GLY A 166 -11.09 -15.97 5.90
CA GLY A 166 -11.30 -16.24 4.49
C GLY A 166 -11.88 -15.03 3.75
N TYR A 167 -11.58 -13.79 4.16
CA TYR A 167 -12.20 -12.57 3.62
C TYR A 167 -12.07 -12.45 2.10
N SER A 168 -10.96 -12.92 1.51
CA SER A 168 -10.73 -12.95 0.07
C SER A 168 -11.48 -14.07 -0.67
N ARG A 169 -11.94 -15.13 0.01
CA ARG A 169 -12.53 -16.33 -0.60
C ARG A 169 -13.91 -16.13 -1.26
N PRO A 170 -14.87 -15.39 -0.66
CA PRO A 170 -16.22 -15.24 -1.20
C PRO A 170 -16.28 -14.60 -2.59
N SER A 171 -15.20 -13.98 -3.05
CA SER A 171 -15.22 -13.24 -4.31
C SER A 171 -14.10 -13.69 -5.24
N ARG A 172 -14.49 -14.42 -6.28
CA ARG A 172 -13.67 -14.56 -7.50
C ARG A 172 -13.26 -13.19 -8.08
N ALA A 173 -13.98 -12.12 -7.72
CA ALA A 173 -13.66 -10.74 -8.04
C ALA A 173 -12.43 -10.17 -7.30
N LEU A 174 -12.15 -10.61 -6.07
CA LEU A 174 -10.94 -10.20 -5.32
C LEU A 174 -9.71 -11.02 -5.69
N SER A 175 -9.89 -12.29 -6.08
CA SER A 175 -8.81 -13.23 -6.40
C SER A 175 -7.84 -12.78 -7.49
N LYS A 176 -8.20 -11.80 -8.34
CA LYS A 176 -7.36 -11.32 -9.45
C LYS A 176 -6.55 -10.07 -9.11
N TYR A 177 -6.81 -9.43 -7.96
CA TYR A 177 -6.22 -8.14 -7.61
C TYR A 177 -5.91 -7.99 -6.12
N LEU A 178 -5.70 -9.11 -5.44
CA LEU A 178 -5.40 -9.14 -4.02
C LEU A 178 -3.90 -8.97 -3.80
N LEU A 179 -3.52 -7.92 -3.09
CA LEU A 179 -2.19 -7.76 -2.52
C LEU A 179 -2.32 -7.85 -1.00
N HIS A 180 -1.54 -8.70 -0.35
CA HIS A 180 -1.42 -8.69 1.09
C HIS A 180 -0.24 -7.80 1.47
N SER A 181 -0.48 -6.87 2.40
CA SER A 181 0.62 -6.18 3.08
C SER A 181 1.16 -7.06 4.22
N PHE A 182 2.48 -7.05 4.39
CA PHE A 182 3.24 -7.90 5.31
C PHE A 182 4.13 -7.10 6.25
N VAL A 183 3.72 -5.87 6.58
CA VAL A 183 4.44 -5.04 7.56
C VAL A 183 4.28 -5.61 8.97
#